data_AF-A0AAU4BTV4-F1
#
_entry.id   AF-A0AAU4BTV4-F1
#
_cell.length_a   1.000
_cell.length_b   1.000
_cell.length_c   1.000
_cell.angle_alpha   90.00
_cell.angle_beta   90.00
_cell.angle_gamma   90.00
#
_symmetry.space_group_name_H-M   'P 1'
#
loop_
_entity.id
_entity.type
_entity.pdbx_description
1 polymer ?
#
loop_
_entity_poly.entity_id
_entity_poly.type
_entity_poly.pdbx_seq_one_letter_code
_entity_poly.pdbx_strand_id
1 'polypeptide(L)'
;MRRRGRCADCGRDGLTIFGSRPDGAGVCGACYRTHRPKTHCQECGELRFPAVKAGGSSGSARTLCSRCYRVEQPKRRCEGCGQLRKINSGRVGHQGLSLCSTCYVRRQTPVSCDDCGRLAPPAVVPGGRTATTQVLCARCYEQPKRPCGVCGRTRRVAVKATADAPDLCFTCHQAAEVACMICQRFAPGRLGGVNDAPACFACILAGRITALLTGPDGQILPALLPLRQAILATGNPQATLSNLHRSGRRAPHVLADLAAGRLPVTHAALDSRGTSRSIDYLRVLLVA
;
A
#
# COMPACT_ATOMS: atom_id res chain seq x y z
N MET A 1 19.87 -11.80 29.28
CA MET A 1 18.44 -11.49 29.52
C MET A 1 18.11 -10.11 28.97
N ARG A 2 16.92 -9.89 28.39
CA ARG A 2 16.49 -8.54 28.00
C ARG A 2 15.91 -7.83 29.22
N ARG A 3 16.38 -6.63 29.54
CA ARG A 3 15.92 -5.82 30.68
C ARG A 3 14.42 -5.53 30.52
N ARG A 4 13.60 -5.90 31.51
CA ARG A 4 12.21 -5.45 31.62
C ARG A 4 12.15 -4.25 32.56
N GLY A 5 11.26 -3.30 32.29
CA GLY A 5 11.10 -2.10 33.11
C GLY A 5 10.11 -1.11 32.54
N ARG A 6 9.98 0.03 33.22
CA ARG A 6 9.14 1.15 32.80
C ARG A 6 9.74 1.86 31.60
N CYS A 7 8.93 2.13 30.59
CA CYS A 7 9.36 2.92 29.43
C CYS A 7 9.31 4.42 29.74
N ALA A 8 10.42 5.13 29.57
CA ALA A 8 10.49 6.58 29.79
C ALA A 8 9.57 7.41 28.87
N ASP A 9 9.27 6.93 27.66
CA ASP A 9 8.39 7.63 26.70
C ASP A 9 6.90 7.41 26.97
N CYS A 10 6.44 6.15 27.02
CA CYS A 10 5.02 5.83 27.13
C CYS A 10 4.54 5.51 28.54
N GLY A 11 5.43 5.56 29.54
CA GLY A 11 5.11 5.34 30.96
C GLY A 11 4.67 3.92 31.35
N ARG A 12 4.53 2.99 30.39
CA ARG A 12 4.08 1.62 30.62
C ARG A 12 5.15 0.75 31.28
N ASP A 13 4.73 -0.05 32.25
CA ASP A 13 5.55 -1.00 33.02
C ASP A 13 5.61 -2.41 32.39
N GLY A 14 6.53 -3.23 32.90
CA GLY A 14 6.68 -4.64 32.48
C GLY A 14 7.18 -4.85 31.03
N LEU A 15 7.50 -3.77 30.32
CA LEU A 15 7.94 -3.81 28.93
C LEU A 15 9.39 -4.22 28.81
N THR A 16 9.73 -4.90 27.72
CA THR A 16 11.13 -5.12 27.35
C THR A 16 11.76 -3.80 26.87
N ILE A 17 12.77 -3.33 27.60
CA ILE A 17 13.55 -2.14 27.28
C ILE A 17 14.55 -2.51 26.18
N PHE A 18 14.49 -1.77 25.07
CA PHE A 18 15.21 -2.10 23.84
C PHE A 18 16.36 -1.13 23.55
N GLY A 19 16.24 0.11 24.01
CA GLY A 19 17.25 1.13 23.85
C GLY A 19 17.13 2.18 24.93
N SER A 20 17.93 3.23 24.79
CA SER A 20 17.92 4.37 25.70
C SER A 20 17.76 5.67 24.91
N ARG A 21 17.24 6.68 25.58
CA ARG A 21 17.33 8.09 25.19
C ARG A 21 18.77 8.59 25.34
N PRO A 22 19.10 9.79 24.80
CA PRO A 22 20.39 10.44 25.03
C PRO A 22 20.71 10.67 26.51
N ASP A 23 19.69 10.90 27.34
CA ASP A 23 19.78 11.05 28.80
C ASP A 23 20.00 9.73 29.56
N GLY A 24 20.12 8.59 28.83
CA GLY A 24 20.31 7.26 29.40
C GLY A 24 19.02 6.54 29.83
N ALA A 25 17.86 7.21 29.81
CA ALA A 25 16.60 6.61 30.24
C ALA A 25 16.13 5.49 29.28
N GLY A 26 15.70 4.37 29.86
CA GLY A 26 15.30 3.18 29.11
C GLY A 26 13.95 3.34 28.40
N VAL A 27 13.90 2.95 27.13
CA VAL A 27 12.70 3.02 26.30
C VAL A 27 12.32 1.66 25.71
N CYS A 28 11.02 1.41 25.59
CA CYS A 28 10.51 0.21 24.95
C CYS A 28 10.80 0.23 23.44
N GLY A 29 10.82 -0.94 22.81
CA GLY A 29 11.14 -1.05 21.38
C GLY A 29 10.14 -0.35 20.44
N ALA A 30 8.91 -0.06 20.88
CA ALA A 30 7.97 0.76 20.09
C ALA A 30 8.39 2.23 20.09
N CYS A 31 8.58 2.81 21.27
CA CYS A 31 9.02 4.19 21.45
C CYS A 31 10.41 4.45 20.86
N TYR A 32 11.36 3.54 21.08
CA TYR A 32 12.71 3.65 20.50
C TYR A 32 12.69 3.76 18.96
N ARG A 33 11.77 3.06 18.28
CA ARG A 33 11.67 3.12 16.82
C ARG A 33 11.26 4.49 16.29
N THR A 34 10.59 5.30 17.10
CA THR A 34 10.14 6.64 16.74
C THR A 34 11.29 7.64 16.80
N HIS A 35 12.13 7.58 17.83
CA HIS A 35 13.15 8.60 18.10
C HIS A 35 14.60 8.15 17.86
N ARG A 36 14.86 6.89 17.50
CA ARG A 36 16.23 6.42 17.24
C ARG A 36 16.95 7.35 16.25
N PRO A 37 18.24 7.66 16.44
CA PRO A 37 18.94 8.61 15.59
C PRO A 37 18.98 8.10 14.14
N LYS A 38 18.70 9.01 13.20
CA LYS A 38 18.99 8.80 11.78
C LYS A 38 20.50 8.92 11.58
N THR A 39 21.02 8.20 10.60
CA THR A 39 22.43 8.24 10.21
C THR A 39 22.52 8.28 8.69
N HIS A 40 23.57 8.90 8.16
CA HIS A 40 23.83 8.84 6.72
C HIS A 40 24.07 7.39 6.28
N CYS A 41 23.38 6.99 5.23
CA CYS A 41 23.59 5.68 4.61
C CYS A 41 24.95 5.66 3.90
N GLN A 42 25.82 4.70 4.19
CA GLN A 42 27.14 4.58 3.57
C GLN A 42 27.11 4.03 2.13
N GLU A 43 25.92 3.92 1.52
CA GLU A 43 25.73 3.55 0.11
C GLU A 43 25.05 4.71 -0.66
N CYS A 44 23.87 5.17 -0.21
CA CYS A 44 23.12 6.21 -0.93
C CYS A 44 23.29 7.62 -0.36
N GLY A 45 24.08 7.82 0.70
CA GLY A 45 24.32 9.13 1.33
C GLY A 45 23.16 9.74 2.12
N GLU A 46 21.91 9.36 1.84
CA GLU A 46 20.73 9.96 2.50
C GLU A 46 20.66 9.73 4.02
N LEU A 47 20.14 10.72 4.75
CA LEU A 47 19.87 10.66 6.18
C LEU A 47 18.60 9.83 6.46
N ARG A 48 18.78 8.57 6.88
CA ARG A 48 17.69 7.61 7.09
C ARG A 48 17.85 6.89 8.42
N PHE A 49 16.81 6.18 8.87
CA PHE A 49 16.99 5.22 9.95
C PHE A 49 17.86 4.05 9.45
N PRO A 50 18.94 3.69 10.18
CA PRO A 50 19.77 2.56 9.80
C PRO A 50 19.01 1.25 9.97
N ALA A 51 19.00 0.41 8.94
CA ALA A 51 18.50 -0.96 9.01
C ALA A 51 19.56 -1.90 9.60
N VAL A 52 20.81 -1.64 9.25
CA VAL A 52 22.01 -2.28 9.81
C VAL A 52 23.07 -1.24 10.09
N LYS A 53 23.96 -1.53 11.05
CA LYS A 53 25.13 -0.71 11.37
C LYS A 53 26.40 -1.48 11.03
N ALA A 54 27.43 -0.76 10.59
CA ALA A 54 28.78 -1.30 10.41
C ALA A 54 29.26 -1.97 11.70
N GLY A 55 29.81 -3.19 11.60
CA GLY A 55 30.28 -3.96 12.76
C GLY A 55 29.17 -4.44 13.71
N GLY A 56 27.90 -4.25 13.35
CA GLY A 56 26.77 -4.72 14.14
C GLY A 56 26.52 -6.23 13.99
N SER A 57 25.57 -6.73 14.77
CA SER A 57 25.17 -8.17 14.79
C SER A 57 24.71 -8.78 13.45
N SER A 58 24.46 -7.95 12.42
CA SER A 58 24.15 -8.41 11.07
C SER A 58 25.40 -8.82 10.28
N GLY A 59 26.60 -8.51 10.76
CA GLY A 59 27.86 -8.70 10.03
C GLY A 59 28.03 -7.77 8.82
N SER A 60 27.30 -6.66 8.79
CA SER A 60 27.42 -5.69 7.69
C SER A 60 28.70 -4.87 7.90
N ALA A 61 29.55 -4.76 6.87
CA ALA A 61 30.71 -3.87 6.91
C ALA A 61 30.30 -2.39 6.94
N ARG A 62 29.07 -2.09 6.47
CA ARG A 62 28.56 -0.73 6.30
C ARG A 62 27.24 -0.51 7.05
N THR A 63 27.01 0.74 7.45
CA THR A 63 25.75 1.25 7.98
C THR A 63 24.84 1.65 6.84
N LEU A 64 23.72 0.95 6.70
CA LEU A 64 22.88 1.01 5.50
C LEU A 64 21.42 1.24 5.85
N CYS A 65 20.72 2.00 5.01
CA CYS A 65 19.27 2.13 5.08
C CYS A 65 18.59 0.82 4.62
N SER A 66 17.30 0.65 4.94
CA SER A 66 16.54 -0.57 4.61
C SER A 66 16.52 -0.91 3.12
N ARG A 67 16.58 0.11 2.25
CA ARG A 67 16.58 -0.06 0.79
C ARG A 67 17.91 -0.63 0.31
N CYS A 68 19.01 0.06 0.61
CA CYS A 68 20.37 -0.36 0.24
C CYS A 68 20.72 -1.72 0.86
N TYR A 69 20.39 -1.92 2.14
CA TYR A 69 20.63 -3.20 2.80
C TYR A 69 19.89 -4.36 2.12
N ARG A 70 18.65 -4.16 1.63
CA ARG A 70 17.89 -5.23 0.95
C ARG A 70 18.57 -5.70 -0.33
N VAL A 71 19.25 -4.78 -1.03
CA VAL A 71 20.03 -5.05 -2.24
C VAL A 71 21.32 -5.78 -1.87
N GLU A 72 22.09 -5.22 -0.94
CA GLU A 72 23.43 -5.70 -0.55
C GLU A 72 23.41 -7.00 0.26
N GLN A 73 22.31 -7.30 0.97
CA GLN A 73 22.27 -8.35 2.00
C GLN A 73 22.98 -9.65 1.55
N PRO A 74 24.13 -9.99 2.17
CA PRO A 74 24.95 -11.10 1.72
C PRO A 74 24.23 -12.43 1.95
N LYS A 75 24.38 -13.34 0.99
CA LYS A 75 23.93 -14.73 1.16
C LYS A 75 24.92 -15.44 2.08
N ARG A 76 24.40 -16.15 3.07
CA ARG A 76 25.18 -17.01 3.99
C ARG A 76 24.61 -18.42 3.94
N ARG A 77 25.42 -19.40 4.35
CA ARG A 77 24.96 -20.79 4.42
C ARG A 77 23.87 -20.90 5.48
N CYS A 78 22.69 -21.36 5.08
CA CYS A 78 21.57 -21.59 5.99
C CYS A 78 21.79 -22.87 6.77
N GLU A 79 21.75 -22.82 8.11
CA GLU A 79 21.88 -24.02 8.96
C GLU A 79 20.66 -24.95 8.87
N GLY A 80 19.56 -24.46 8.28
CA GLY A 80 18.34 -25.22 8.10
C GLY A 80 18.34 -26.12 6.86
N CYS A 81 18.84 -25.61 5.73
CA CYS A 81 18.80 -26.28 4.42
C CYS A 81 20.17 -26.41 3.73
N GLY A 82 21.24 -25.93 4.35
CA GLY A 82 22.61 -26.02 3.82
C GLY A 82 22.95 -25.09 2.64
N GLN A 83 21.97 -24.36 2.09
CA GLN A 83 22.14 -23.54 0.88
C GLN A 83 22.53 -22.09 1.19
N LEU A 84 23.21 -21.42 0.25
CA LEU A 84 23.47 -19.97 0.31
C LEU A 84 22.18 -19.18 0.13
N ARG A 85 21.69 -18.57 1.21
CA ARG A 85 20.41 -17.85 1.25
C ARG A 85 20.55 -16.53 2.00
N LYS A 86 19.59 -15.62 1.79
CA LYS A 86 19.39 -14.49 2.69
C LYS A 86 18.88 -15.01 4.02
N ILE A 87 19.62 -14.76 5.09
CA ILE A 87 19.34 -15.25 6.44
C ILE A 87 18.39 -14.28 7.15
N ASN A 88 17.30 -14.84 7.72
CA ASN A 88 16.23 -14.09 8.37
C ASN A 88 16.35 -14.11 9.90
N SER A 89 16.88 -15.19 10.47
CA SER A 89 17.08 -15.38 11.91
C SER A 89 18.52 -15.78 12.22
N GLY A 90 18.90 -15.73 13.50
CA GLY A 90 20.29 -15.96 13.90
C GLY A 90 21.11 -14.70 13.68
N ARG A 91 21.56 -14.11 14.79
CA ARG A 91 22.52 -13.01 14.76
C ARG A 91 23.92 -13.62 14.85
N VAL A 92 24.90 -12.99 14.20
CA VAL A 92 26.31 -13.37 14.40
C VAL A 92 26.60 -13.24 15.90
N GLY A 93 27.10 -14.30 16.53
CA GLY A 93 27.44 -14.33 17.96
C GLY A 93 26.28 -14.61 18.94
N HIS A 94 25.08 -14.99 18.48
CA HIS A 94 24.02 -15.48 19.36
C HIS A 94 23.79 -16.99 19.18
N GLN A 95 23.41 -17.69 20.26
CA GLN A 95 23.08 -19.14 20.27
C GLN A 95 21.80 -19.54 19.48
N GLY A 96 21.44 -18.78 18.44
CA GLY A 96 20.28 -19.05 17.61
C GLY A 96 20.69 -19.40 16.19
N LEU A 97 20.00 -20.39 15.60
CA LEU A 97 20.29 -20.84 14.24
C LEU A 97 20.13 -19.70 13.20
N SER A 98 21.12 -19.61 12.33
CA SER A 98 21.18 -18.79 11.12
C SER A 98 20.32 -19.41 10.01
N LEU A 99 19.01 -19.14 10.05
CA LEU A 99 18.05 -19.75 9.12
C LEU A 99 17.59 -18.74 8.06
N CYS A 100 17.42 -19.22 6.83
CA CYS A 100 16.68 -18.49 5.80
C CYS A 100 15.19 -18.34 6.20
N SER A 101 14.46 -17.40 5.58
CA SER A 101 13.05 -17.16 5.89
C SER A 101 12.19 -18.43 5.85
N THR A 102 12.39 -19.29 4.85
CA THR A 102 11.68 -20.57 4.71
C THR A 102 12.00 -21.54 5.84
N CYS A 103 13.28 -21.74 6.17
CA CYS A 103 13.68 -22.64 7.25
C CYS A 103 13.29 -22.09 8.63
N TYR A 104 13.34 -20.77 8.80
CA TYR A 104 12.89 -20.10 10.01
C TYR A 104 11.42 -20.40 10.28
N VAL A 105 10.53 -20.22 9.30
CA VAL A 105 9.10 -20.53 9.46
C VAL A 105 8.86 -22.01 9.74
N ARG A 106 9.55 -22.91 9.01
CA ARG A 106 9.39 -24.37 9.19
C ARG A 106 9.87 -24.88 10.55
N ARG A 107 10.86 -24.23 11.16
CA ARG A 107 11.44 -24.61 12.46
C ARG A 107 10.85 -23.87 13.64
N GLN A 108 9.82 -23.03 13.43
CA GLN A 108 9.05 -22.48 14.55
C GLN A 108 8.30 -23.59 15.25
N THR A 109 8.21 -23.50 16.58
CA THR A 109 7.39 -24.38 17.39
C THR A 109 5.93 -24.31 16.90
N PRO A 110 5.35 -25.43 16.44
CA PRO A 110 3.94 -25.46 16.06
C PRO A 110 3.06 -25.12 17.26
N VAL A 111 1.98 -24.40 17.01
CA VAL A 111 0.96 -24.07 17.99
C VAL A 111 -0.40 -24.40 17.40
N SER A 112 -1.40 -24.63 18.28
CA SER A 112 -2.77 -24.85 17.82
C SER A 112 -3.31 -23.58 17.18
N CYS A 113 -3.92 -23.72 16.01
CA CYS A 113 -4.59 -22.62 15.33
C CYS A 113 -5.99 -22.42 15.92
N ASP A 114 -6.30 -21.22 16.40
CA ASP A 114 -7.58 -20.92 17.05
C ASP A 114 -8.79 -21.15 16.13
N ASP A 115 -8.64 -21.00 14.80
CA ASP A 115 -9.73 -21.18 13.84
C ASP A 115 -9.96 -22.62 13.36
N CYS A 116 -8.90 -23.42 13.16
CA CYS A 116 -9.02 -24.75 12.54
C CYS A 116 -8.46 -25.91 13.38
N GLY A 117 -7.92 -25.62 14.57
CA GLY A 117 -7.38 -26.60 15.52
C GLY A 117 -6.09 -27.30 15.09
N ARG A 118 -5.59 -27.07 13.87
CA ARG A 118 -4.37 -27.75 13.38
C ARG A 118 -3.11 -27.19 14.04
N LEU A 119 -2.20 -28.09 14.43
CA LEU A 119 -0.84 -27.74 14.81
C LEU A 119 -0.05 -27.27 13.58
N ALA A 120 0.33 -26.00 13.57
CA ALA A 120 1.11 -25.40 12.50
C ALA A 120 1.99 -24.27 13.03
N PRO A 121 3.08 -23.90 12.33
CA PRO A 121 3.79 -22.66 12.62
C PRO A 121 2.82 -21.46 12.59
N PRO A 122 2.84 -20.59 13.62
CA PRO A 122 1.93 -19.46 13.67
C PRO A 122 2.29 -18.44 12.58
N ALA A 123 1.30 -18.06 11.77
CA ALA A 123 1.45 -16.90 10.89
C ALA A 123 1.24 -15.60 11.68
N VAL A 124 0.47 -15.69 12.77
CA VAL A 124 0.06 -14.59 13.62
C VAL A 124 0.05 -15.05 15.08
N VAL A 125 0.52 -14.17 15.98
CA VAL A 125 0.46 -14.38 17.43
C VAL A 125 -0.10 -13.13 18.15
N PRO A 126 -0.82 -13.29 19.27
CA PRO A 126 -1.31 -12.18 20.08
C PRO A 126 -0.20 -11.24 20.55
N GLY A 127 -0.46 -9.93 20.53
CA GLY A 127 0.54 -8.91 20.87
C GLY A 127 1.66 -8.74 19.84
N GLY A 128 1.55 -9.40 18.67
CA GLY A 128 2.46 -9.26 17.54
C GLY A 128 2.21 -7.99 16.70
N ARG A 129 2.51 -8.09 15.40
CA ARG A 129 2.29 -6.98 14.43
C ARG A 129 0.84 -6.87 13.94
N THR A 130 0.02 -7.84 14.31
CA THR A 130 -1.40 -7.91 14.02
C THR A 130 -2.13 -7.48 15.28
N ALA A 131 -3.20 -6.69 15.14
CA ALA A 131 -4.04 -6.30 16.27
C ALA A 131 -4.99 -7.44 16.68
N THR A 132 -4.56 -8.69 16.51
CA THR A 132 -5.37 -9.89 16.77
C THR A 132 -5.06 -10.40 18.17
N THR A 133 -6.09 -10.92 18.83
CA THR A 133 -5.96 -11.67 20.09
C THR A 133 -5.84 -13.18 19.83
N GLN A 134 -5.92 -13.61 18.57
CA GLN A 134 -5.86 -15.01 18.14
C GLN A 134 -4.49 -15.41 17.58
N VAL A 135 -4.15 -16.69 17.75
CA VAL A 135 -3.07 -17.41 17.10
C VAL A 135 -3.60 -18.12 15.86
N LEU A 136 -3.17 -17.69 14.67
CA LEU A 136 -3.69 -18.21 13.40
C LEU A 136 -2.57 -18.83 12.55
N CYS A 137 -2.88 -19.96 11.89
CA CYS A 137 -2.00 -20.53 10.88
C CYS A 137 -2.09 -19.73 9.56
N ALA A 138 -1.12 -19.93 8.66
CA ALA A 138 -1.06 -19.19 7.39
C ALA A 138 -2.27 -19.41 6.47
N ARG A 139 -3.01 -20.52 6.66
CA ARG A 139 -4.23 -20.83 5.88
C ARG A 139 -5.45 -20.09 6.41
N CYS A 140 -5.59 -19.99 7.73
CA CYS A 140 -6.71 -19.31 8.38
C CYS A 140 -6.50 -17.79 8.45
N TYR A 141 -5.24 -17.35 8.50
CA TYR A 141 -4.95 -15.92 8.52
C TYR A 141 -5.38 -15.23 7.22
N GLU A 142 -6.42 -14.40 7.32
CA GLU A 142 -6.79 -13.47 6.26
C GLU A 142 -6.16 -12.10 6.51
N GLN A 143 -5.38 -11.62 5.53
CA GLN A 143 -4.82 -10.28 5.59
C GLN A 143 -5.95 -9.25 5.60
N PRO A 144 -5.93 -8.25 6.52
CA PRO A 144 -7.01 -7.32 6.69
C PRO A 144 -7.34 -6.58 5.38
N LYS A 145 -8.64 -6.51 5.07
CA LYS A 145 -9.16 -5.72 3.97
C LYS A 145 -9.73 -4.42 4.52
N ARG A 146 -9.34 -3.30 3.90
CA ARG A 146 -9.83 -1.96 4.27
C ARG A 146 -10.09 -1.14 3.01
N PRO A 147 -10.93 -0.09 3.08
CA PRO A 147 -11.09 0.84 1.98
C PRO A 147 -9.74 1.47 1.61
N CYS A 148 -9.40 1.41 0.33
CA CYS A 148 -8.20 2.08 -0.20
C CYS A 148 -8.45 3.59 -0.30
N GLY A 149 -7.57 4.42 0.26
CA GLY A 149 -7.71 5.88 0.21
C GLY A 149 -7.59 6.49 -1.18
N VAL A 150 -7.07 5.74 -2.16
CA VAL A 150 -7.09 6.15 -3.57
C VAL A 150 -8.37 5.63 -4.22
N CYS A 151 -8.49 4.33 -4.52
CA CYS A 151 -9.63 3.84 -5.31
C CYS A 151 -10.95 3.62 -4.54
N GLY A 152 -10.99 3.85 -3.22
CA GLY A 152 -12.17 3.61 -2.36
C GLY A 152 -12.52 2.14 -2.10
N ARG A 153 -11.87 1.20 -2.80
CA ARG A 153 -12.25 -0.23 -2.75
C ARG A 153 -11.72 -0.92 -1.50
N THR A 154 -12.57 -1.73 -0.87
CA THR A 154 -12.17 -2.67 0.18
C THR A 154 -11.30 -3.78 -0.42
N ARG A 155 -9.99 -3.70 -0.17
CA ARG A 155 -8.98 -4.65 -0.66
C ARG A 155 -7.96 -4.93 0.43
N ARG A 156 -7.15 -5.98 0.22
CA ARG A 156 -5.97 -6.25 1.06
C ARG A 156 -5.08 -5.00 1.11
N VAL A 157 -4.74 -4.59 2.33
CA VAL A 157 -3.91 -3.42 2.59
C VAL A 157 -2.45 -3.75 2.25
N ALA A 158 -1.88 -3.02 1.28
CA ALA A 158 -0.48 -3.15 0.89
C ALA A 158 0.41 -2.14 1.63
N VAL A 159 -0.07 -0.91 1.78
CA VAL A 159 0.54 0.14 2.59
C VAL A 159 -0.46 0.53 3.67
N LYS A 160 -0.02 0.46 4.93
CA LYS A 160 -0.86 0.86 6.07
C LYS A 160 -0.91 2.39 6.17
N ALA A 161 -2.06 2.90 6.56
CA ALA A 161 -2.24 4.32 6.86
C ALA A 161 -1.22 4.82 7.90
N THR A 162 -0.77 6.05 7.72
CA THR A 162 -0.04 6.86 8.71
C THR A 162 -0.90 8.07 9.10
N ALA A 163 -0.36 8.98 9.93
CA ALA A 163 -1.05 10.23 10.23
C ALA A 163 -1.35 11.06 8.95
N ASP A 164 -0.46 10.98 7.97
CA ASP A 164 -0.48 11.85 6.77
C ASP A 164 -0.88 11.13 5.48
N ALA A 165 -1.08 9.80 5.52
CA ALA A 165 -1.38 9.00 4.32
C ALA A 165 -2.39 7.89 4.62
N PRO A 166 -3.35 7.62 3.72
CA PRO A 166 -4.37 6.60 3.95
C PRO A 166 -3.86 5.17 3.65
N ASP A 167 -4.67 4.17 4.00
CA ASP A 167 -4.44 2.77 3.62
C ASP A 167 -4.50 2.63 2.09
N LEU A 168 -3.50 1.97 1.47
CA LEU A 168 -3.45 1.76 0.02
C LEU A 168 -3.47 0.28 -0.35
N CYS A 169 -4.21 -0.06 -1.42
CA CYS A 169 -4.17 -1.39 -2.01
C CYS A 169 -2.96 -1.58 -2.94
N PHE A 170 -2.59 -2.84 -3.24
CA PHE A 170 -1.42 -3.16 -4.08
C PHE A 170 -1.41 -2.44 -5.43
N THR A 171 -2.57 -2.34 -6.09
CA THR A 171 -2.69 -1.67 -7.40
C THR A 171 -2.46 -0.16 -7.30
N CYS A 172 -2.99 0.49 -6.25
CA CYS A 172 -2.90 1.94 -6.13
C CYS A 172 -1.54 2.39 -5.63
N HIS A 173 -0.93 1.66 -4.69
CA HIS A 173 0.40 2.03 -4.21
C HIS A 173 1.46 1.91 -5.32
N GLN A 174 1.31 0.95 -6.23
CA GLN A 174 2.29 0.68 -7.29
C GLN A 174 2.07 1.52 -8.55
N ALA A 175 1.18 2.52 -8.50
CA ALA A 175 1.03 3.44 -9.62
C ALA A 175 2.37 4.15 -9.88
N ALA A 176 2.80 4.15 -11.14
CA ALA A 176 4.03 4.82 -11.55
C ALA A 176 3.84 6.34 -11.52
N GLU A 177 4.88 7.07 -11.15
CA GLU A 177 4.98 8.49 -11.48
C GLU A 177 5.55 8.61 -12.89
N VAL A 178 4.93 9.45 -13.72
CA VAL A 178 5.29 9.62 -15.12
C VAL A 178 5.40 11.10 -15.46
N ALA A 179 6.36 11.45 -16.33
CA ALA A 179 6.34 12.71 -17.05
C ALA A 179 5.23 12.64 -18.10
N CYS A 180 4.12 13.32 -17.85
CA CYS A 180 2.95 13.21 -18.72
C CYS A 180 3.17 13.94 -20.04
N MET A 181 3.09 13.25 -21.17
CA MET A 181 3.28 13.86 -22.50
C MET A 181 2.19 14.87 -22.89
N ILE A 182 1.05 14.88 -22.20
CA ILE A 182 -0.08 15.77 -22.49
C ILE A 182 0.05 17.09 -21.71
N CYS A 183 0.22 17.02 -20.38
CA CYS A 183 0.27 18.23 -19.54
C CYS A 183 1.67 18.57 -19.03
N GLN A 184 2.69 17.80 -19.39
CA GLN A 184 4.10 17.98 -19.03
C GLN A 184 4.38 17.99 -17.51
N ARG A 185 3.41 17.59 -16.68
CA ARG A 185 3.59 17.43 -15.24
C ARG A 185 4.10 16.04 -14.89
N PHE A 186 4.94 15.97 -13.87
CA PHE A 186 5.33 14.72 -13.23
C PHE A 186 4.25 14.34 -12.21
N ALA A 187 3.54 13.24 -12.44
CA ALA A 187 2.40 12.85 -11.62
C ALA A 187 2.10 11.35 -11.73
N PRO A 188 1.32 10.77 -10.80
CA PRO A 188 0.86 9.39 -10.91
C PRO A 188 0.10 9.13 -12.23
N GLY A 189 0.45 8.03 -12.91
CA GLY A 189 -0.07 7.72 -14.23
C GLY A 189 0.27 6.31 -14.73
N ARG A 190 0.27 6.17 -16.06
CA ARG A 190 0.64 4.94 -16.77
C ARG A 190 1.72 5.25 -17.80
N LEU A 191 2.67 4.32 -17.93
CA LEU A 191 3.71 4.38 -18.97
C LEU A 191 3.10 4.15 -20.36
N GLY A 192 2.22 3.15 -20.52
CA GLY A 192 1.33 3.00 -21.68
C GLY A 192 0.00 3.69 -21.40
N GLY A 193 -0.04 5.01 -21.54
CA GLY A 193 -1.17 5.87 -21.20
C GLY A 193 -2.08 6.15 -22.38
N VAL A 194 -1.99 7.36 -22.93
CA VAL A 194 -2.77 7.79 -24.10
C VAL A 194 -1.93 7.53 -25.35
N ASN A 195 -2.48 6.85 -26.35
CA ASN A 195 -1.77 6.45 -27.57
C ASN A 195 -0.42 5.78 -27.25
N ASP A 196 -0.42 4.87 -26.25
CA ASP A 196 0.76 4.17 -25.71
C ASP A 196 1.90 5.05 -25.17
N ALA A 197 1.69 6.37 -25.07
CA ALA A 197 2.64 7.30 -24.48
C ALA A 197 2.38 7.52 -22.97
N PRO A 198 3.42 7.87 -22.19
CA PRO A 198 3.27 8.15 -20.76
C PRO A 198 2.28 9.28 -20.49
N ALA A 199 1.27 9.00 -19.66
CA ALA A 199 0.26 9.98 -19.30
C ALA A 199 -0.20 9.85 -17.83
N CYS A 200 -0.45 11.00 -17.18
CA CYS A 200 -0.99 11.03 -15.83
C CYS A 200 -2.46 10.62 -15.82
N PHE A 201 -2.97 10.14 -14.68
CA PHE A 201 -4.36 9.69 -14.57
C PHE A 201 -5.38 10.80 -14.89
N ALA A 202 -5.06 12.07 -14.61
CA ALA A 202 -5.93 13.20 -14.94
C ALA A 202 -6.10 13.35 -16.47
N CYS A 203 -5.02 13.31 -17.23
CA CYS A 203 -5.08 13.41 -18.68
C CYS A 203 -5.70 12.17 -19.33
N ILE A 204 -5.44 10.97 -18.79
CA ILE A 204 -6.12 9.74 -19.23
C ILE A 204 -7.63 9.83 -18.99
N LEU A 205 -8.05 10.34 -17.83
CA LEU A 205 -9.46 10.56 -17.51
C LEU A 205 -10.09 11.58 -18.46
N ALA A 206 -9.42 12.71 -18.68
CA ALA A 206 -9.87 13.75 -19.61
C ALA A 206 -10.10 13.20 -21.02
N GLY A 207 -9.12 12.48 -21.58
CA GLY A 207 -9.27 11.84 -22.89
C GLY A 207 -10.42 10.84 -22.92
N ARG A 208 -10.55 10.00 -21.88
CA ARG A 208 -11.62 8.99 -21.81
C ARG A 208 -13.01 9.60 -21.70
N ILE A 209 -13.19 10.64 -20.89
CA ILE A 209 -14.48 11.32 -20.72
C ILE A 209 -14.84 12.11 -21.97
N THR A 210 -13.89 12.84 -22.56
CA THR A 210 -14.10 13.51 -23.85
C THR A 210 -14.60 12.51 -24.88
N ALA A 211 -13.90 11.38 -25.07
CA ALA A 211 -14.30 10.36 -26.04
C ALA A 211 -15.69 9.74 -25.78
N LEU A 212 -16.15 9.71 -24.52
CA LEU A 212 -17.48 9.18 -24.17
C LEU A 212 -18.60 10.22 -24.33
N LEU A 213 -18.27 11.50 -24.26
CA LEU A 213 -19.23 12.62 -24.36
C LEU A 213 -19.26 13.26 -25.74
N THR A 214 -18.31 12.92 -26.62
CA THR A 214 -18.32 13.32 -28.02
C THR A 214 -19.46 12.62 -28.76
N GLY A 215 -20.35 13.41 -29.34
CA GLY A 215 -21.45 12.96 -30.17
C GLY A 215 -21.01 12.48 -31.57
N PRO A 216 -21.95 12.01 -32.40
CA PRO A 216 -21.66 11.54 -33.76
C PRO A 216 -21.13 12.63 -34.69
N ASP A 217 -21.38 13.90 -34.37
CA ASP A 217 -20.87 15.09 -35.07
C ASP A 217 -19.40 15.42 -34.70
N GLY A 218 -18.78 14.64 -33.82
CA GLY A 218 -17.41 14.86 -33.36
C GLY A 218 -17.27 15.96 -32.31
N GLN A 219 -18.38 16.55 -31.85
CA GLN A 219 -18.38 17.60 -30.83
C GLN A 219 -19.03 17.12 -29.53
N ILE A 220 -18.67 17.75 -28.42
CA ILE A 220 -19.40 17.55 -27.16
C ILE A 220 -20.59 18.50 -27.16
N LEU A 221 -21.80 18.00 -26.92
CA LEU A 221 -22.97 18.87 -26.77
C LEU A 221 -22.71 19.92 -25.67
N PRO A 222 -23.02 21.22 -25.90
CA PRO A 222 -22.77 22.27 -24.90
C PRO A 222 -23.38 21.96 -23.52
N ALA A 223 -24.56 21.31 -23.50
CA ALA A 223 -25.23 20.88 -22.27
C ALA A 223 -24.44 19.85 -21.44
N LEU A 224 -23.48 19.14 -22.04
CA LEU A 224 -22.63 18.13 -21.38
C LEU A 224 -21.27 18.69 -20.92
N LEU A 225 -20.94 19.94 -21.27
CA LEU A 225 -19.70 20.58 -20.82
C LEU A 225 -19.60 20.72 -19.29
N PRO A 226 -20.66 21.13 -18.56
CA PRO A 226 -20.61 21.18 -17.10
C PRO A 226 -20.34 19.80 -16.49
N LEU A 227 -20.99 18.75 -17.02
CA LEU A 227 -20.75 17.36 -16.60
C LEU A 227 -19.29 16.95 -16.80
N ARG A 228 -18.72 17.23 -17.98
CA ARG A 228 -17.30 16.98 -18.24
C ARG A 228 -16.41 17.67 -17.21
N GLN A 229 -16.67 18.95 -16.93
CA GLN A 229 -15.88 19.72 -15.97
C GLN A 229 -15.99 19.15 -14.55
N ALA A 230 -17.19 18.81 -14.09
CA ALA A 230 -17.41 18.21 -12.76
C ALA A 230 -16.62 16.89 -12.59
N ILE A 231 -16.63 16.02 -13.59
CA ILE A 231 -15.87 14.75 -13.53
C ILE A 231 -14.36 15.02 -13.47
N LEU A 232 -13.85 15.99 -14.22
CA LEU A 232 -12.42 16.33 -14.24
C LEU A 232 -11.96 17.10 -13.01
N ALA A 233 -12.87 17.80 -12.34
CA ALA A 233 -12.60 18.46 -11.06
C ALA A 233 -12.47 17.46 -9.90
N THR A 234 -12.73 16.16 -10.10
CA THR A 234 -12.53 15.15 -9.06
C THR A 234 -11.05 15.12 -8.63
N GLY A 235 -10.78 15.35 -7.34
CA GLY A 235 -9.42 15.30 -6.78
C GLY A 235 -8.75 13.93 -6.83
N ASN A 236 -9.39 12.92 -7.43
CA ASN A 236 -8.89 11.54 -7.49
C ASN A 236 -9.20 10.87 -8.86
N PRO A 237 -8.49 11.28 -9.93
CA PRO A 237 -8.74 10.78 -11.28
C PRO A 237 -8.48 9.28 -11.43
N GLN A 238 -7.58 8.72 -10.63
CA GLN A 238 -7.30 7.27 -10.63
C GLN A 238 -8.50 6.45 -10.13
N ALA A 239 -9.18 6.92 -9.08
CA ALA A 239 -10.41 6.29 -8.60
C ALA A 239 -11.50 6.33 -9.67
N THR A 240 -11.68 7.51 -10.29
CA THR A 240 -12.66 7.72 -11.36
C THR A 240 -12.44 6.77 -12.52
N LEU A 241 -11.21 6.68 -13.04
CA LEU A 241 -10.87 5.73 -14.09
C LEU A 241 -11.14 4.27 -13.68
N SER A 242 -10.76 3.88 -12.46
CA SER A 242 -10.98 2.52 -11.97
C SER A 242 -12.47 2.17 -11.85
N ASN A 243 -13.32 3.12 -11.45
CA ASN A 243 -14.76 2.90 -11.29
C ASN A 243 -15.48 2.91 -12.64
N LEU A 244 -15.08 3.78 -13.57
CA LEU A 244 -15.59 3.79 -14.94
C LEU A 244 -15.30 2.47 -15.66
N HIS A 245 -14.07 1.97 -15.58
CA HIS A 245 -13.71 0.69 -16.19
C HIS A 245 -14.53 -0.48 -15.61
N ARG A 246 -14.72 -0.51 -14.28
CA ARG A 246 -15.49 -1.57 -13.61
C ARG A 246 -16.98 -1.52 -13.91
N SER A 247 -17.49 -0.35 -14.26
CA SER A 247 -18.89 -0.16 -14.63
C SER A 247 -19.29 -0.87 -15.92
N GLY A 248 -18.34 -1.57 -16.56
CA GLY A 248 -18.55 -2.37 -17.74
C GLY A 248 -19.07 -1.49 -18.87
N ARG A 249 -20.04 -2.01 -19.63
CA ARG A 249 -20.67 -1.27 -20.73
C ARG A 249 -21.73 -0.26 -20.26
N ARG A 250 -22.25 -0.35 -19.03
CA ARG A 250 -23.41 0.46 -18.60
C ARG A 250 -23.11 1.96 -18.50
N ALA A 251 -22.13 2.36 -17.69
CA ALA A 251 -21.77 3.78 -17.56
C ALA A 251 -21.31 4.40 -18.90
N PRO A 252 -20.45 3.76 -19.69
CA PRO A 252 -20.14 4.21 -21.05
C PRO A 252 -21.37 4.34 -21.95
N HIS A 253 -22.33 3.41 -21.90
CA HIS A 253 -23.53 3.45 -22.74
C HIS A 253 -24.47 4.59 -22.34
N VAL A 254 -24.63 4.86 -21.04
CA VAL A 254 -25.41 6.02 -20.56
C VAL A 254 -24.77 7.33 -21.04
N LEU A 255 -23.45 7.45 -20.92
CA LEU A 255 -22.72 8.64 -21.41
C LEU A 255 -22.85 8.78 -22.93
N ALA A 256 -22.78 7.68 -23.68
CA ALA A 256 -22.97 7.68 -25.14
C ALA A 256 -24.42 8.00 -25.55
N ASP A 257 -25.42 7.56 -24.78
CA ASP A 257 -26.83 7.91 -25.03
C ASP A 257 -27.10 9.40 -24.78
N LEU A 258 -26.49 9.98 -23.73
CA LEU A 258 -26.51 11.42 -23.49
C LEU A 258 -25.80 12.18 -24.63
N ALA A 259 -24.62 11.71 -25.05
CA ALA A 259 -23.84 12.29 -26.15
C ALA A 259 -24.54 12.21 -27.52
N ALA A 260 -25.40 11.23 -27.72
CA ALA A 260 -26.20 11.12 -28.93
C ALA A 260 -27.55 11.85 -28.85
N GLY A 261 -27.84 12.55 -27.75
CA GLY A 261 -29.14 13.19 -27.51
C GLY A 261 -30.31 12.22 -27.34
N ARG A 262 -30.05 10.91 -27.21
CA ARG A 262 -31.07 9.87 -27.00
C ARG A 262 -31.58 9.83 -25.56
N LEU A 263 -30.83 10.44 -24.63
CA LEU A 263 -31.21 10.58 -23.24
C LEU A 263 -31.15 12.07 -22.87
N PRO A 264 -32.22 12.65 -22.29
CA PRO A 264 -32.17 14.01 -21.80
C PRO A 264 -31.26 14.10 -20.56
N VAL A 265 -30.58 15.23 -20.40
CA VAL A 265 -29.66 15.48 -19.28
C VAL A 265 -30.47 15.89 -18.04
N THR A 266 -31.17 14.93 -17.43
CA THR A 266 -31.99 15.17 -16.23
C THR A 266 -31.82 14.05 -15.19
N HIS A 267 -32.04 14.37 -13.91
CA HIS A 267 -31.99 13.38 -12.82
C HIS A 267 -32.96 12.22 -13.04
N ALA A 268 -34.19 12.51 -13.48
CA ALA A 268 -35.22 11.50 -13.77
C ALA A 268 -34.82 10.52 -14.89
N ALA A 269 -34.10 11.01 -15.91
CA ALA A 269 -33.62 10.19 -17.01
C ALA A 269 -32.48 9.24 -16.59
N LEU A 270 -31.67 9.64 -15.61
CA LEU A 270 -30.66 8.78 -15.00
C LEU A 270 -31.29 7.78 -14.01
N ASP A 271 -32.34 8.17 -13.29
CA ASP A 271 -33.07 7.33 -12.33
C ASP A 271 -33.78 6.15 -13.01
N SER A 272 -34.34 6.38 -14.21
CA SER A 272 -35.03 5.33 -14.98
C SER A 272 -34.10 4.22 -15.50
N ARG A 273 -32.77 4.39 -15.42
CA ARG A 273 -31.77 3.37 -15.81
C ARG A 273 -31.43 2.38 -14.68
N GLY A 274 -32.04 2.54 -13.50
CA GLY A 274 -31.97 1.60 -12.38
C GLY A 274 -30.80 1.83 -11.40
N THR A 275 -30.79 1.08 -10.30
CA THR A 275 -29.76 1.18 -9.25
C THR A 275 -28.61 0.20 -9.53
N SER A 276 -27.47 0.72 -9.93
CA SER A 276 -26.23 -0.04 -9.98
C SER A 276 -25.09 0.80 -9.46
N ARG A 277 -24.06 0.18 -8.89
CA ARG A 277 -22.86 0.87 -8.38
C ARG A 277 -22.24 1.86 -9.37
N SER A 278 -22.44 1.60 -10.66
CA SER A 278 -22.03 2.43 -11.80
C SER A 278 -22.88 3.69 -11.97
N ILE A 279 -24.20 3.54 -11.81
CA ILE A 279 -25.16 4.66 -11.83
C ILE A 279 -25.05 5.44 -10.52
N ASP A 280 -24.87 4.79 -9.37
CA ASP A 280 -24.61 5.46 -8.09
C ASP A 280 -23.33 6.30 -8.12
N TYR A 281 -22.29 5.78 -8.78
CA TYR A 281 -21.05 6.53 -8.99
C TYR A 281 -21.24 7.74 -9.93
N LEU A 282 -21.98 7.57 -11.04
CA LEU A 282 -22.32 8.68 -11.92
C LEU A 282 -23.23 9.71 -11.22
N ARG A 283 -24.17 9.27 -10.38
CA ARG A 283 -25.02 10.14 -9.55
C ARG A 283 -24.19 11.00 -8.61
N VAL A 284 -23.25 10.41 -7.86
CA VAL A 284 -22.35 11.16 -6.95
C VAL A 284 -21.51 12.18 -7.71
N LEU A 285 -21.11 11.89 -8.96
CA LEU A 285 -20.37 12.82 -9.81
C LEU A 285 -21.23 13.95 -10.40
N LEU A 286 -22.56 13.79 -10.42
CA LEU A 286 -23.54 14.70 -11.03
C LEU A 286 -24.28 15.58 -10.00
N VAL A 287 -23.97 15.44 -8.71
CA VAL A 287 -24.63 16.14 -7.58
C VAL A 287 -23.73 17.24 -6.98
N ALA A 288 -22.62 17.58 -7.64
CA ALA A 288 -21.72 18.67 -7.22
C ALA A 288 -21.76 19.83 -8.23
#